data_AF-A0A1A8PJG6-F1
#
_entry.id   AF-A0A1A8PJG6-F1
#
_cell.length_a   1.000
_cell.length_b   1.000
_cell.length_c   1.000
_cell.angle_alpha   90.00
_cell.angle_beta   90.00
_cell.angle_gamma   90.00
#
_symmetry.space_group_name_H-M   'P 1'
#
loop_
_entity.id
_entity.type
_entity.pdbx_description
1 polymer ?
#
loop_
_entity_poly.entity_id
_entity_poly.type
_entity_poly.pdbx_seq_one_letter_code
_entity_poly.pdbx_strand_id
1 'polypeptide(L)'
;LTKEPLRWLNASLIVNILEHGVMETLHTDMGRQFESEVVRLLCEMLGVKKTHTTPYNPKSDGMVERLNRTFIDQLAKILLACEGEWDSFLSQVAFAYNTSVHSSTGFTPYFLTHGREARTPVDMVLGPTLQCGPGQESSNEFVLSLQRCLQTAFRQCRDNSITASDKQNIL
;
A
#
# COMPACT_ATOMS: atom_id res chain seq x y z
N LEU A 1 0.22 -8.99 30.05
CA LEU A 1 0.48 -8.35 28.73
C LEU A 1 0.50 -9.46 27.69
N THR A 2 -0.70 -9.91 27.36
CA THR A 2 -0.99 -11.34 27.17
C THR A 2 -2.03 -11.44 26.05
N LYS A 3 -1.68 -12.11 24.95
CA LYS A 3 -2.56 -12.55 23.83
C LYS A 3 -3.21 -11.50 22.91
N GLU A 4 -3.41 -10.26 23.36
CA GLU A 4 -3.99 -9.16 22.54
C GLU A 4 -3.28 -8.94 21.19
N PRO A 5 -1.93 -8.89 21.10
CA PRO A 5 -1.27 -8.52 19.86
C PRO A 5 -1.40 -9.54 18.71
N LEU A 6 -1.64 -10.81 19.03
CA LEU A 6 -1.78 -11.86 18.03
C LEU A 6 -3.17 -11.82 17.36
N ARG A 7 -4.19 -11.36 18.09
CA ARG A 7 -5.56 -11.31 17.58
C ARG A 7 -5.73 -10.25 16.51
N TRP A 8 -5.16 -9.06 16.70
CA TRP A 8 -5.25 -7.99 15.70
C TRP A 8 -4.48 -8.35 14.44
N LEU A 9 -3.33 -9.01 14.55
CA LEU A 9 -2.54 -9.40 13.38
C LEU A 9 -3.30 -10.41 12.53
N ASN A 10 -3.84 -11.45 13.17
CA ASN A 10 -4.64 -12.46 12.47
C ASN A 10 -5.88 -11.86 11.83
N ALA A 11 -6.57 -10.95 12.54
CA ALA A 11 -7.72 -10.25 11.99
C ALA A 11 -7.33 -9.37 10.78
N SER A 12 -6.23 -8.62 10.89
CA SER A 12 -5.72 -7.76 9.81
C SER A 12 -5.32 -8.55 8.58
N LEU A 13 -4.65 -9.70 8.76
CA LEU A 13 -4.28 -10.59 7.65
C LEU A 13 -5.52 -11.13 6.94
N ILE A 14 -6.53 -11.58 7.69
CA ILE A 14 -7.80 -12.06 7.12
C ILE A 14 -8.52 -10.93 6.37
N VAL A 15 -8.61 -9.73 6.95
CA VAL A 15 -9.24 -8.58 6.30
C VAL A 15 -8.54 -8.25 4.98
N ASN A 16 -7.20 -8.21 4.96
CA ASN A 16 -6.45 -7.97 3.73
C ASN A 16 -6.71 -9.03 2.66
N ILE A 17 -6.81 -10.31 3.04
CA ILE A 17 -7.15 -11.39 2.10
C ILE A 17 -8.56 -11.23 1.55
N LEU A 18 -9.52 -10.82 2.38
CA LEU A 18 -10.90 -10.60 1.95
C LEU A 18 -11.05 -9.37 1.05
N GLU A 19 -10.26 -8.32 1.28
CA GLU A 19 -10.32 -7.08 0.51
C GLU A 19 -9.50 -7.13 -0.80
N HIS A 20 -8.33 -7.78 -0.78
CA HIS A 20 -7.37 -7.74 -1.88
C HIS A 20 -7.08 -9.11 -2.52
N GLY A 21 -7.58 -10.19 -1.93
CA GLY A 21 -7.33 -11.55 -2.38
C GLY A 21 -6.11 -12.20 -1.73
N VAL A 22 -5.91 -13.48 -2.02
CA VAL A 22 -4.80 -14.26 -1.47
C VAL A 22 -3.49 -13.85 -2.14
N MET A 23 -2.53 -13.42 -1.33
CA MET A 23 -1.18 -13.06 -1.79
C MET A 23 -0.35 -14.30 -2.12
N GLU A 24 0.56 -14.20 -3.09
CA GLU A 24 1.48 -15.31 -3.42
C GLU A 24 2.53 -15.54 -2.33
N THR A 25 3.08 -14.46 -1.77
CA THR A 25 4.17 -14.51 -0.79
C THR A 25 3.90 -13.50 0.33
N LEU A 26 4.00 -13.94 1.58
CA LEU A 26 3.97 -13.08 2.77
C LEU A 26 5.39 -12.91 3.29
N HIS A 27 5.92 -11.69 3.27
CA HIS A 27 7.24 -11.35 3.80
C HIS A 27 7.09 -10.60 5.13
N THR A 28 7.69 -11.09 6.20
CA THR A 28 7.59 -10.49 7.55
C THR A 28 8.93 -10.37 8.23
N ASP A 29 9.00 -9.58 9.31
CA ASP A 29 10.13 -9.66 10.22
C ASP A 29 10.11 -10.95 11.06
N MET A 30 11.14 -11.15 11.88
CA MET A 30 11.24 -12.24 12.85
C MET A 30 10.41 -12.00 14.13
N GLY A 31 9.43 -11.11 14.06
CA GLY A 31 8.52 -10.82 15.17
C GLY A 31 7.71 -12.05 15.55
N ARG A 32 7.65 -12.37 16.85
CA ARG A 32 6.93 -13.54 17.38
C ARG A 32 5.46 -13.58 16.95
N GLN A 33 4.87 -12.43 16.64
CA GLN A 33 3.51 -12.33 16.14
C GLN A 33 3.31 -12.98 14.77
N PHE A 34 4.28 -12.81 13.87
CA PHE A 34 4.24 -13.38 12.51
C PHE A 34 4.72 -14.84 12.49
N GLU A 35 5.43 -15.28 13.53
CA GLU A 35 5.83 -16.68 13.76
C GLU A 35 4.79 -17.49 14.54
N SER A 36 3.58 -16.96 14.75
CA SER A 36 2.52 -17.71 15.43
C SER A 36 2.04 -18.91 14.61
N GLU A 37 1.66 -19.98 15.30
CA GLU A 37 1.15 -21.21 14.66
C GLU A 37 -0.07 -20.94 13.78
N VAL A 38 -0.94 -20.02 14.18
CA VAL A 38 -2.13 -19.62 13.42
C VAL A 38 -1.74 -19.03 12.06
N VAL A 39 -0.76 -18.12 12.04
CA VAL A 39 -0.29 -17.51 10.79
C VAL A 39 0.35 -18.57 9.89
N ARG A 40 1.14 -19.49 10.45
CA ARG A 40 1.75 -20.60 9.69
C ARG A 40 0.69 -21.49 9.04
N LEU A 41 -0.29 -21.96 9.81
CA LEU A 41 -1.37 -22.82 9.32
C LEU A 41 -2.23 -22.11 8.27
N LEU A 42 -2.51 -20.83 8.46
CA LEU A 42 -3.27 -20.03 7.49
C LEU A 42 -2.52 -19.91 6.16
N CYS A 43 -1.22 -19.62 6.19
CA CYS A 43 -0.40 -19.56 4.99
C CYS A 43 -0.32 -20.93 4.27
N GLU A 44 -0.15 -22.02 5.02
CA GLU A 44 -0.15 -23.37 4.45
C GLU A 44 -1.48 -23.72 3.77
N MET A 45 -2.61 -23.43 4.42
CA MET A 45 -3.94 -23.67 3.87
C MET A 45 -4.20 -22.88 2.59
N LEU A 46 -3.73 -21.64 2.53
CA LEU A 46 -3.93 -20.73 1.39
C LEU A 46 -2.86 -20.86 0.30
N GLY A 47 -1.83 -21.70 0.51
CA GLY A 47 -0.71 -21.82 -0.42
C GLY A 47 0.20 -20.58 -0.47
N VAL A 48 0.16 -19.73 0.55
CA VAL A 48 0.98 -18.51 0.64
C VAL A 48 2.39 -18.87 1.04
N LYS A 49 3.38 -18.49 0.23
CA LYS A 49 4.79 -18.68 0.57
C LYS A 49 5.20 -17.69 1.65
N LYS A 50 5.43 -18.16 2.87
CA LYS A 50 5.95 -17.29 3.94
C LYS A 50 7.48 -17.15 3.83
N THR A 51 7.96 -15.91 3.92
CA THR A 51 9.38 -15.55 3.94
C THR A 51 9.65 -14.56 5.07
N HIS A 52 10.89 -14.49 5.55
CA HIS A 52 11.26 -13.61 6.66
C HIS A 52 12.52 -12.81 6.37
N THR A 53 12.69 -11.66 7.03
CA THR A 53 13.95 -10.91 7.01
C THR A 53 15.04 -11.72 7.72
N THR A 54 16.22 -11.82 7.10
CA THR A 54 17.39 -12.39 7.79
C THR A 54 18.02 -11.30 8.67
N PRO A 55 18.65 -11.66 9.82
CA PRO A 55 19.16 -10.70 10.81
C PRO A 55 20.17 -9.65 10.29
N TYR A 56 20.65 -9.80 9.05
CA TYR A 56 21.67 -8.96 8.43
C TYR A 56 21.29 -8.48 7.02
N ASN A 57 20.01 -8.46 6.65
CA ASN A 57 19.57 -8.01 5.33
C ASN A 57 18.62 -6.81 5.37
N PRO A 58 19.12 -5.59 5.70
CA PRO A 58 18.32 -4.37 5.77
C PRO A 58 17.67 -3.97 4.44
N LYS A 59 18.06 -4.58 3.31
CA LYS A 59 17.44 -4.35 2.00
C LYS A 59 15.99 -4.83 1.94
N SER A 60 15.65 -5.92 2.64
CA SER A 60 14.30 -6.50 2.60
C SER A 60 13.26 -5.71 3.41
N ASP A 61 13.69 -5.01 4.48
CA ASP A 61 12.79 -4.23 5.34
C ASP A 61 12.74 -2.73 4.99
N GLY A 62 13.70 -2.25 4.19
CA GLY A 62 13.84 -0.83 3.91
C GLY A 62 12.62 -0.16 3.26
N MET A 63 11.75 -0.91 2.56
CA MET A 63 10.50 -0.37 2.03
C MET A 63 9.47 -0.11 3.12
N VAL A 64 9.30 -1.06 4.05
CA VAL A 64 8.38 -0.93 5.18
C VAL A 64 8.88 0.15 6.14
N GLU A 65 10.19 0.20 6.41
CA GLU A 65 10.79 1.26 7.22
C GLU A 65 10.61 2.67 6.64
N ARG A 66 10.79 2.83 5.31
CA ARG A 66 10.54 4.12 4.64
C ARG A 66 9.08 4.53 4.76
N LEU A 67 8.16 3.60 4.54
CA LEU A 67 6.73 3.85 4.69
C LEU A 67 6.40 4.26 6.14
N ASN A 68 6.85 3.50 7.12
CA ASN A 68 6.62 3.79 8.54
C ASN A 68 7.17 5.17 8.91
N ARG A 69 8.36 5.52 8.43
CA ARG A 69 8.93 6.87 8.64
C ARG A 69 8.06 7.97 8.02
N THR A 70 7.60 7.80 6.79
CA THR A 70 6.68 8.77 6.15
C THR A 70 5.38 8.92 6.96
N PHE A 71 4.81 7.82 7.45
CA PHE A 71 3.60 7.85 8.27
C PHE A 71 3.84 8.58 9.60
N ILE A 72 4.94 8.27 10.29
CA ILE A 72 5.32 8.94 11.53
C ILE A 72 5.51 10.45 11.29
N ASP A 73 6.19 10.83 10.21
CA ASP A 73 6.43 12.25 9.87
C ASP A 73 5.12 12.99 9.56
N GLN A 74 4.17 12.35 8.86
CA GLN A 74 2.87 12.94 8.57
C GLN A 74 2.00 13.05 9.83
N LEU A 75 1.97 12.01 10.67
CA LEU A 75 1.27 12.03 11.95
C LEU A 75 1.83 13.12 12.86
N ALA A 76 3.15 13.24 12.98
CA ALA A 76 3.80 14.26 13.79
C ALA A 76 3.40 15.68 13.34
N LYS A 77 3.34 15.94 12.03
CA LYS A 77 2.91 17.24 11.49
C LYS A 77 1.46 17.55 11.83
N ILE A 78 0.56 16.57 11.73
CA ILE A 78 -0.86 16.77 12.06
C ILE A 78 -1.04 16.98 13.55
N LEU A 79 -0.36 16.20 14.40
CA LEU A 79 -0.43 16.35 15.86
C LEU A 79 0.13 17.69 16.35
N LEU A 80 1.10 18.27 15.63
CA LEU A 80 1.59 19.62 15.92
C LEU A 80 0.59 20.71 15.54
N ALA A 81 -0.24 20.47 14.52
CA ALA A 81 -1.21 21.44 14.01
C ALA A 81 -2.60 21.31 14.67
N CYS A 82 -2.96 20.10 15.08
CA CYS A 82 -4.25 19.73 15.64
C CYS A 82 -4.01 18.99 16.97
N GLU A 83 -4.62 19.47 18.05
CA GLU A 83 -4.62 18.74 19.32
C GLU A 83 -5.45 17.45 19.17
N GLY A 84 -4.86 16.30 19.51
CA GLY A 84 -5.54 15.01 19.50
C GLY A 84 -4.60 13.83 19.65
N GLU A 85 -5.17 12.63 19.60
CA GLU A 85 -4.44 11.36 19.71
C GLU A 85 -4.10 10.81 18.32
N TRP A 86 -2.92 10.19 18.20
CA TRP A 86 -2.38 9.74 16.91
C TRP A 86 -3.27 8.71 16.20
N ASP A 87 -3.98 7.88 16.95
CA ASP A 87 -4.88 6.84 16.44
C ASP A 87 -6.08 7.43 15.71
N SER A 88 -6.59 8.57 16.17
CA SER A 88 -7.69 9.30 15.53
C SER A 88 -7.31 9.88 14.15
N PHE A 89 -6.02 10.17 13.94
CA PHE A 89 -5.50 10.71 12.68
C PHE A 89 -4.98 9.64 11.72
N LEU A 90 -4.82 8.39 12.18
CA LEU A 90 -4.20 7.33 11.40
C LEU A 90 -4.93 7.07 10.07
N SER A 91 -6.27 7.00 10.10
CA SER A 91 -7.07 6.80 8.88
C SER A 91 -6.96 7.96 7.89
N GLN A 92 -6.80 9.20 8.38
CA GLN A 92 -6.69 10.37 7.52
C GLN A 92 -5.30 10.44 6.87
N VAL A 93 -4.25 10.13 7.64
CA VAL A 93 -2.87 10.00 7.11
C VAL A 93 -2.80 8.87 6.08
N ALA A 94 -3.38 7.71 6.38
CA ALA A 94 -3.42 6.59 5.43
C ALA A 94 -4.16 6.97 4.14
N PHE A 95 -5.29 7.66 4.24
CA PHE A 95 -6.02 8.15 3.07
C PHE A 95 -5.18 9.16 2.27
N ALA A 96 -4.59 10.16 2.93
CA ALA A 96 -3.74 11.15 2.28
C ALA A 96 -2.54 10.53 1.57
N TYR A 97 -1.89 9.54 2.18
CA TYR A 97 -0.82 8.76 1.55
C TYR A 97 -1.32 8.01 0.31
N ASN A 98 -2.46 7.32 0.41
CA ASN A 98 -3.03 6.54 -0.68
C ASN A 98 -3.49 7.40 -1.87
N THR A 99 -3.86 8.66 -1.64
CA THR A 99 -4.28 9.60 -2.70
C THR A 99 -3.16 10.53 -3.17
N SER A 100 -1.95 10.42 -2.63
CA SER A 100 -0.79 11.19 -3.05
C SER A 100 0.02 10.43 -4.09
N VAL A 101 0.47 11.13 -5.14
CA VAL A 101 1.32 10.54 -6.17
C VAL A 101 2.66 10.16 -5.55
N HIS A 102 3.02 8.87 -5.64
CA HIS A 102 4.27 8.39 -5.09
C HIS A 102 5.42 8.59 -6.08
N SER A 103 6.54 9.17 -5.65
CA SER A 103 7.64 9.57 -6.53
C SER A 103 8.29 8.40 -7.28
N SER A 104 8.29 7.20 -6.68
CA SER A 104 8.86 6.01 -7.32
C SER A 104 7.97 5.40 -8.40
N THR A 105 6.64 5.50 -8.27
CA THR A 105 5.70 4.88 -9.22
C THR A 105 5.17 5.90 -10.22
N GLY A 106 5.09 7.18 -9.85
CA GLY A 106 4.45 8.22 -10.64
C GLY A 106 2.91 8.19 -10.57
N PHE A 107 2.34 7.28 -9.77
CA PHE A 107 0.90 7.09 -9.59
C PHE A 107 0.52 7.08 -8.11
N THR A 108 -0.76 7.33 -7.81
CA THR A 108 -1.28 7.17 -6.45
C THR A 108 -1.41 5.68 -6.11
N PRO A 109 -1.11 5.24 -4.86
CA PRO A 109 -1.36 3.88 -4.43
C PRO A 109 -2.83 3.45 -4.61
N TYR A 110 -3.77 4.39 -4.42
CA TYR A 110 -5.19 4.14 -4.61
C TYR A 110 -5.52 3.76 -6.06
N PHE A 111 -4.98 4.48 -7.04
CA PHE A 111 -5.15 4.15 -8.46
C PHE A 111 -4.57 2.79 -8.81
N LEU A 112 -3.38 2.46 -8.32
CA LEU A 112 -2.74 1.17 -8.60
C LEU A 112 -3.51 -0.02 -8.01
N THR A 113 -4.24 0.19 -6.92
CA THR A 113 -5.00 -0.87 -6.24
C THR A 113 -6.41 -1.02 -6.79
N HIS A 114 -7.08 0.10 -7.10
CA HIS A 114 -8.51 0.11 -7.46
C HIS A 114 -8.78 0.43 -8.94
N GLY A 115 -7.74 0.79 -9.69
CA GLY A 115 -7.84 1.19 -11.10
C GLY A 115 -8.54 2.53 -11.35
N ARG A 116 -8.78 3.33 -10.31
CA ARG A 116 -9.39 4.66 -10.38
C ARG A 116 -8.84 5.55 -9.28
N GLU A 117 -8.85 6.86 -9.49
CA GLU A 117 -8.47 7.82 -8.45
C GLU A 117 -9.57 7.96 -7.39
N ALA A 118 -9.16 8.19 -6.14
CA ALA A 118 -10.11 8.51 -5.07
C ALA A 118 -10.62 9.93 -5.26
N ARG A 119 -11.91 10.17 -4.95
CA ARG A 119 -12.43 11.54 -4.86
C ARG A 119 -12.06 12.10 -3.51
N THR A 120 -11.17 13.09 -3.50
CA THR A 120 -10.78 13.77 -2.26
C THR A 120 -11.73 14.93 -1.95
N PRO A 121 -11.80 15.41 -0.70
CA PRO A 121 -12.54 16.63 -0.37
C PRO A 121 -12.09 17.84 -1.20
N VAL A 122 -10.81 17.90 -1.57
CA VAL A 122 -10.26 18.94 -2.45
C VAL A 122 -10.87 18.86 -3.84
N ASP A 123 -11.02 17.65 -4.40
CA ASP A 123 -11.70 17.46 -5.70
C ASP A 123 -13.19 17.82 -5.66
N MET A 124 -13.84 17.75 -4.49
CA MET A 124 -15.23 18.20 -4.36
C MET A 124 -15.36 19.72 -4.40
N VAL A 125 -14.35 20.45 -3.91
CA VAL A 125 -14.36 21.92 -3.85
C VAL A 125 -13.81 22.54 -5.14
N LEU A 126 -12.74 21.96 -5.70
CA LEU A 126 -12.04 22.48 -6.87
C LEU A 126 -12.50 21.83 -8.20
N GLY A 127 -13.34 20.80 -8.12
CA GLY A 127 -13.63 19.91 -9.25
C GLY A 127 -12.53 18.85 -9.44
N PRO A 128 -12.81 17.75 -10.15
CA PRO A 128 -11.85 16.66 -10.31
C PRO A 128 -10.56 17.15 -10.99
N THR A 129 -9.44 17.06 -10.28
CA THR A 129 -8.12 17.55 -10.72
C THR A 129 -7.56 16.73 -11.89
N LEU A 130 -7.99 15.46 -12.02
CA LEU A 130 -7.61 14.56 -13.09
C LEU A 130 -8.84 14.27 -13.96
N GLN A 131 -8.93 14.96 -15.09
CA GLN A 131 -9.81 14.58 -16.19
C GLN A 131 -9.25 13.31 -16.86
N CYS A 132 -9.57 12.15 -16.28
CA CYS A 132 -9.79 10.94 -17.07
C CYS A 132 -11.29 10.60 -17.05
N GLY A 133 -12.12 11.65 -17.11
CA GLY A 133 -13.54 11.52 -17.40
C GLY A 133 -13.74 11.61 -18.91
N PRO A 134 -14.57 10.75 -19.52
CA PRO A 134 -14.75 10.72 -20.96
C PRO A 134 -15.28 12.07 -21.43
N GLY A 135 -14.43 12.87 -22.07
CA GLY A 135 -14.87 13.99 -22.88
C GLY A 135 -15.55 13.41 -24.11
N GLN A 136 -16.88 13.22 -24.08
CA GLN A 136 -17.66 12.72 -25.23
C GLN A 136 -17.08 11.47 -25.93
N GLU A 137 -16.41 10.57 -25.21
CA GLU A 137 -15.90 9.32 -25.80
C GLU A 137 -17.00 8.27 -25.82
N SER A 138 -17.07 7.46 -26.88
CA SER A 138 -17.94 6.29 -26.89
C SER A 138 -17.55 5.34 -25.74
N SER A 139 -18.52 4.60 -25.17
CA SER A 139 -18.23 3.69 -24.04
C SER A 139 -17.09 2.70 -24.32
N ASN A 140 -16.89 2.33 -25.59
CA ASN A 140 -15.79 1.46 -26.02
C ASN A 140 -14.43 2.16 -26.00
N GLU A 141 -14.35 3.43 -26.42
CA GLU A 141 -13.11 4.21 -26.38
C GLU A 141 -12.66 4.46 -24.94
N PHE A 142 -13.60 4.74 -24.04
CA PHE A 142 -13.31 4.88 -22.62
C PHE A 142 -12.71 3.59 -22.02
N VAL A 143 -13.31 2.43 -22.32
CA VAL A 143 -12.80 1.13 -21.83
C VAL A 143 -11.40 0.84 -22.37
N LEU A 144 -11.16 1.09 -23.67
CA LEU A 144 -9.85 0.90 -24.29
C LEU A 144 -8.80 1.87 -23.73
N SER A 145 -9.19 3.11 -23.46
CA SER A 145 -8.33 4.13 -22.85
C SER A 145 -7.95 3.74 -21.42
N LEU A 146 -8.91 3.33 -20.60
CA LEU A 146 -8.68 2.84 -19.24
C LEU A 146 -7.77 1.60 -19.23
N GLN A 147 -8.04 0.62 -20.10
CA GLN A 147 -7.22 -0.57 -20.23
C GLN A 147 -5.76 -0.21 -20.57
N ARG A 148 -5.55 0.70 -21.53
CA ARG A 148 -4.22 1.17 -21.91
C ARG A 148 -3.53 1.91 -20.77
N CYS A 149 -4.25 2.76 -20.06
CA CYS A 149 -3.75 3.50 -18.91
C CYS A 149 -3.26 2.55 -17.80
N LEU A 150 -4.10 1.59 -17.40
CA LEU A 150 -3.75 0.60 -16.38
C LEU A 150 -2.54 -0.24 -16.79
N GLN A 151 -2.54 -0.77 -18.03
CA GLN A 151 -1.41 -1.54 -18.54
C GLN A 151 -0.10 -0.74 -18.53
N THR A 152 -0.17 0.54 -18.88
CA THR A 152 1.00 1.43 -18.89
C THR A 152 1.48 1.73 -17.48
N ALA A 153 0.55 2.03 -16.56
CA ALA A 153 0.86 2.29 -15.16
C ALA A 153 1.50 1.08 -14.48
N PHE A 154 0.92 -0.11 -14.63
CA PHE A 154 1.49 -1.35 -14.07
C PHE A 154 2.85 -1.67 -14.65
N ARG A 155 3.05 -1.49 -15.96
CA ARG A 155 4.35 -1.68 -16.60
C ARG A 155 5.39 -0.73 -16.02
N GLN A 156 5.06 0.56 -15.94
CA GLN A 156 5.97 1.58 -15.42
C GLN A 156 6.29 1.36 -13.93
N CYS A 157 5.31 0.98 -13.13
CA CYS A 157 5.53 0.62 -11.72
C CYS A 157 6.47 -0.59 -11.59
N ARG A 158 6.30 -1.60 -12.45
CA ARG A 158 7.18 -2.78 -12.47
C ARG A 158 8.61 -2.40 -12.87
N ASP A 159 8.77 -1.63 -13.94
CA ASP A 159 10.08 -1.19 -14.42
C ASP A 159 10.79 -0.31 -13.39
N ASN A 160 10.05 0.59 -12.72
CA ASN A 160 10.58 1.41 -11.63
C ASN A 160 10.95 0.59 -10.40
N SER A 161 10.17 -0.45 -10.06
CA SER A 161 10.48 -1.35 -8.94
C SER A 161 11.74 -2.17 -9.20
N ILE A 162 11.92 -2.67 -10.43
CA ILE A 162 13.14 -3.34 -10.87
C ILE A 162 14.33 -2.37 -10.80
N THR A 163 14.19 -1.19 -11.38
CA THR A 163 15.25 -0.17 -11.38
C THR A 163 15.63 0.27 -9.95
N ALA A 164 14.65 0.42 -9.06
CA ALA A 164 14.88 0.75 -7.65
C ALA A 164 15.58 -0.39 -6.90
N SER A 165 15.26 -1.64 -7.22
CA SER A 165 15.94 -2.83 -6.71
C SER A 165 17.38 -2.91 -7.21
N ASP A 166 17.62 -2.65 -8.50
CA ASP A 166 18.96 -2.69 -9.10
C ASP A 166 19.87 -1.59 -8.56
N LYS A 167 19.35 -0.37 -8.38
CA LYS A 167 20.09 0.73 -7.72
C LYS A 167 20.45 0.41 -6.27
N GLN A 168 19.63 -0.37 -5.58
CA GLN A 168 19.92 -0.84 -4.22
C GLN A 168 20.92 -2.02 -4.21
N ASN A 169 21.14 -2.72 -5.32
CA ASN A 169 22.12 -3.81 -5.43
C ASN A 169 23.55 -3.37 -5.80
N ILE A 170 23.72 -2.11 -6.22
CA ILE A 170 25.02 -1.54 -6.62
C ILE A 170 25.70 -0.76 -5.46
N LEU A 171 25.02 -0.65 -4.31
CA LEU A 171 25.56 -0.15 -3.04
C LEU A 171 25.59 -1.29 -2.00
#